data_AF-A0A7Y5GXI4-F1
#
_entry.id   AF-A0A7Y5GXI4-F1
#
_cell.length_a   1.000
_cell.length_b   1.000
_cell.length_c   1.000
_cell.angle_alpha   90.00
_cell.angle_beta   90.00
_cell.angle_gamma   90.00
#
_symmetry.space_group_name_H-M   'P 1'
#
loop_
_entity.id
_entity.type
_entity.pdbx_description
1 polymer ?
#
loop_
_entity_poly.entity_id
_entity_poly.type
_entity_poly.pdbx_seq_one_letter_code
_entity_poly.pdbx_strand_id
1 'polypeptide(L)'
;MESFGSMLVVTMGVVTIVIAIAVLALARKTQARMLRVLALFGCLVLPVLTLSAISGMTFEKSKKTDFCISCHSMEAYGHSLSAEDSEYIPAVHYQNNYVPKDKACYTCHTDYTWYGTVKGKMNGMKHLWVAYMGEVPEKIELYSPYQNRECLQCHDGSKKFEKKKAHRTDDVTIADLKSGKTSCLQSGCHDVIHEVDEFRDGPQVPEEEEEEADEEANEEAADEPAEEAAEPAADEPAADEDKAAEEANPADVAGETPTPSDNPEANNPQPNEGTGEQPDKATE
;
A
#
# COMPACT_ATOMS: atom_id res chain seq x y z
N MET A 1 -20.30 7.18 10.09
CA MET A 1 -19.73 6.27 11.12
C MET A 1 -18.36 6.69 11.69
N GLU A 2 -17.65 7.66 11.10
CA GLU A 2 -16.27 7.99 11.54
C GLU A 2 -16.14 8.76 12.87
N SER A 3 -17.17 9.52 13.25
CA SER A 3 -17.20 10.26 14.53
C SER A 3 -17.19 9.35 15.75
N PHE A 4 -17.81 8.17 15.66
CA PHE A 4 -17.86 7.17 16.73
C PHE A 4 -16.46 6.57 17.00
N GLY A 5 -15.65 6.35 15.96
CA GLY A 5 -14.31 5.80 16.11
C GLY A 5 -13.36 6.73 16.85
N SER A 6 -13.36 8.02 16.48
CA SER A 6 -12.53 9.04 17.15
C SER A 6 -12.94 9.25 18.60
N MET A 7 -14.24 9.26 18.89
CA MET A 7 -14.75 9.36 20.26
C MET A 7 -14.38 8.13 21.10
N LEU A 8 -14.38 6.94 20.51
CA LEU A 8 -13.99 5.69 21.18
C LEU A 8 -12.50 5.66 21.51
N VAL A 9 -11.63 6.12 20.61
CA VAL A 9 -10.18 6.20 20.87
C VAL A 9 -9.85 7.20 21.99
N VAL A 10 -10.48 8.37 21.98
CA VAL A 10 -10.28 9.39 23.02
C VAL A 10 -10.80 8.88 24.37
N THR A 11 -11.99 8.28 24.41
CA THR A 11 -12.55 7.73 25.64
C THR A 11 -11.72 6.58 26.18
N MET A 12 -11.25 5.66 25.33
CA MET A 12 -10.32 4.61 25.75
C MET A 12 -9.04 5.21 26.32
N GLY A 13 -8.40 6.17 25.63
CA GLY A 13 -7.19 6.84 26.11
C GLY A 13 -7.35 7.49 27.49
N VAL A 14 -8.46 8.22 27.70
CA VAL A 14 -8.79 8.83 29.00
C VAL A 14 -9.02 7.77 30.07
N VAL A 15 -9.76 6.70 29.76
CA VAL A 15 -9.99 5.59 30.68
C VAL A 15 -8.67 4.92 31.06
N THR A 16 -7.75 4.73 30.11
CA THR A 16 -6.42 4.18 30.38
C THR A 16 -5.63 5.04 31.36
N ILE A 17 -5.64 6.36 31.17
CA ILE A 17 -4.96 7.32 32.04
C ILE A 17 -5.59 7.32 33.44
N VAL A 18 -6.93 7.32 33.52
CA VAL A 18 -7.65 7.27 34.81
C VAL A 18 -7.36 5.96 35.55
N ILE A 19 -7.36 4.82 34.85
CA ILE A 19 -7.00 3.51 35.42
C ILE A 19 -5.55 3.52 35.88
N ALA A 20 -4.62 4.07 35.10
CA ALA A 20 -3.21 4.18 35.49
C ALA A 20 -3.05 5.03 36.76
N ILE A 21 -3.70 6.20 36.84
CA ILE A 21 -3.68 7.07 38.01
C ILE A 21 -4.31 6.38 39.23
N ALA A 22 -5.45 5.71 39.05
CA ALA A 22 -6.12 4.97 40.12
C ALA A 22 -5.26 3.81 40.63
N VAL A 23 -4.64 3.04 39.73
CA VAL A 23 -3.72 1.95 40.06
C VAL A 23 -2.49 2.48 40.79
N LEU A 24 -1.91 3.62 40.37
CA LEU A 24 -0.80 4.26 41.07
C LEU A 24 -1.20 4.76 42.47
N ALA A 25 -2.40 5.33 42.61
CA ALA A 25 -2.94 5.78 43.90
C ALA A 25 -3.20 4.61 44.86
N LEU A 26 -3.73 3.49 44.37
CA LEU A 26 -3.96 2.27 45.14
C LEU A 26 -2.65 1.56 45.49
N ALA A 27 -1.69 1.50 44.56
CA ALA A 27 -0.37 0.92 44.77
C ALA A 27 0.44 1.66 45.84
N ARG A 28 0.25 2.98 45.99
CA ARG A 28 0.80 3.78 47.11
C ARG A 28 0.25 3.33 48.47
N LYS A 29 -1.01 2.91 48.53
CA LYS A 29 -1.68 2.53 49.79
C LYS A 29 -1.41 1.08 50.20
N THR A 30 -1.14 0.20 49.23
CA THR A 30 -0.85 -1.22 49.50
C THR A 30 0.63 -1.48 49.79
N GLN A 31 0.95 -2.28 50.82
CA GLN A 31 2.32 -2.63 51.21
C GLN A 31 2.91 -3.83 50.41
N ALA A 32 2.10 -4.49 49.58
CA ALA A 32 2.51 -5.64 48.79
C ALA A 32 3.43 -5.21 47.64
N ARG A 33 4.72 -5.56 47.75
CA ARG A 33 5.77 -5.27 46.74
C ARG A 33 5.39 -5.79 45.35
N MET A 34 4.71 -6.93 45.27
CA MET A 34 4.27 -7.57 44.03
C MET A 34 3.20 -6.75 43.30
N LEU A 35 2.23 -6.16 44.01
CA LEU A 35 1.19 -5.35 43.39
C LEU A 35 1.74 -4.05 42.80
N ARG A 36 2.78 -3.47 43.41
CA ARG A 36 3.47 -2.29 42.85
C ARG A 36 4.21 -2.60 41.54
N VAL A 37 4.81 -3.79 41.43
CA VAL A 37 5.48 -4.22 40.21
C VAL A 37 4.46 -4.49 39.10
N LEU A 38 3.36 -5.19 39.41
CA LEU A 38 2.27 -5.42 38.45
C LEU A 38 1.61 -4.10 38.00
N ALA A 39 1.40 -3.16 38.92
CA ALA A 39 0.89 -1.83 38.62
C ALA A 39 1.80 -1.06 37.65
N LEU A 40 3.12 -1.10 37.87
CA LEU A 40 4.11 -0.49 36.97
C LEU A 40 4.11 -1.15 35.59
N PHE A 41 4.08 -2.49 35.52
CA PHE A 41 3.99 -3.20 34.26
C PHE A 41 2.71 -2.88 33.51
N GLY A 42 1.55 -2.89 34.18
CA GLY A 42 0.27 -2.51 33.56
C GLY A 42 0.28 -1.05 33.06
N CYS A 43 0.82 -0.13 33.85
CA CYS A 43 0.93 1.28 33.49
C CYS A 43 1.89 1.53 32.32
N LEU A 44 2.87 0.64 32.08
CA LEU A 44 3.83 0.79 30.99
C LEU A 44 3.40 0.02 29.74
N VAL A 45 3.01 -1.24 29.89
CA VAL A 45 2.68 -2.14 28.79
C VAL A 45 1.36 -1.75 28.15
N LEU A 46 0.34 -1.40 28.94
CA LEU A 46 -1.00 -1.19 28.41
C LEU A 46 -1.07 0.06 27.51
N PRO A 47 -0.50 1.23 27.87
CA PRO A 47 -0.40 2.36 26.94
C PRO A 47 0.36 2.02 25.67
N VAL A 48 1.49 1.31 25.78
CA VAL A 48 2.29 0.89 24.61
C VAL A 48 1.48 0.01 23.66
N LEU A 49 0.73 -0.97 24.18
CA LEU A 49 -0.13 -1.83 23.37
C LEU A 49 -1.26 -1.04 22.71
N THR A 50 -1.94 -0.15 23.45
CA THR A 50 -3.01 0.68 22.87
C THR A 50 -2.49 1.61 21.78
N LEU A 51 -1.35 2.27 22.00
CA LEU A 51 -0.71 3.13 21.01
C LEU A 51 -0.27 2.34 19.78
N SER A 52 0.25 1.13 19.96
CA SER A 52 0.65 0.26 18.85
C SER A 52 -0.56 -0.16 18.01
N ALA A 53 -1.67 -0.53 18.66
CA ALA A 53 -2.91 -0.89 17.97
C ALA A 53 -3.51 0.31 17.21
N ILE A 54 -3.60 1.48 17.84
CA ILE A 54 -4.09 2.71 17.20
C ILE A 54 -3.18 3.11 16.02
N SER A 55 -1.86 3.03 16.20
CA SER A 55 -0.90 3.30 15.14
C SER A 55 -1.09 2.34 13.97
N GLY A 56 -1.29 1.05 14.21
CA GLY A 56 -1.58 0.07 13.15
C GLY A 56 -2.83 0.41 12.34
N MET A 57 -3.92 0.78 13.01
CA MET A 57 -5.19 1.13 12.32
C MET A 57 -5.07 2.43 11.51
N THR A 58 -4.52 3.48 12.11
CA THR A 58 -4.28 4.77 11.43
C THR A 58 -3.31 4.60 10.27
N PHE A 59 -2.36 3.68 10.40
CA PHE A 59 -1.40 3.36 9.37
C PHE A 59 -2.03 2.70 8.15
N GLU A 60 -3.05 1.85 8.31
CA GLU A 60 -3.80 1.28 7.20
C GLU A 60 -4.73 2.30 6.56
N LYS A 61 -5.39 3.16 7.35
CA LYS A 61 -6.21 4.25 6.82
C LYS A 61 -5.42 5.21 5.94
N SER A 62 -4.18 5.53 6.33
CA SER A 62 -3.34 6.45 5.55
C SER A 62 -2.84 5.87 4.21
N LYS A 63 -3.17 4.61 3.89
CA LYS A 63 -2.88 4.00 2.59
C LYS A 63 -4.07 4.10 1.64
N LYS A 64 -5.21 4.61 2.14
CA LYS A 64 -6.44 4.65 1.38
C LYS A 64 -6.39 5.73 0.30
N THR A 65 -6.96 5.46 -0.87
CA THR A 65 -7.09 6.43 -1.95
C THR A 65 -7.83 7.67 -1.48
N ASP A 66 -8.96 7.49 -0.79
CA ASP A 66 -9.78 8.58 -0.23
C ASP A 66 -9.00 9.47 0.74
N PHE A 67 -8.10 8.87 1.52
CA PHE A 67 -7.22 9.63 2.41
C PHE A 67 -6.24 10.49 1.60
N CYS A 68 -5.66 9.96 0.53
CA CYS A 68 -4.72 10.70 -0.32
C CYS A 68 -5.40 11.88 -1.03
N ILE A 69 -6.62 11.71 -1.53
CA ILE A 69 -7.36 12.75 -2.27
C ILE A 69 -8.15 13.70 -1.36
N SER A 70 -8.23 13.43 -0.05
CA SER A 70 -8.91 14.31 0.92
C SER A 70 -8.30 15.71 1.04
N CYS A 71 -7.06 15.90 0.56
CA CYS A 71 -6.43 17.20 0.48
C CYS A 71 -6.79 17.87 -0.85
N HIS A 72 -7.28 19.12 -0.82
CA HIS A 72 -7.63 19.87 -2.04
C HIS A 72 -6.50 19.90 -3.10
N SER A 73 -5.24 19.97 -2.65
CA SER A 73 -4.08 19.97 -3.56
C SER A 73 -3.89 18.66 -4.33
N MET A 74 -4.56 17.59 -3.91
CA MET A 74 -4.52 16.26 -4.52
C MET A 74 -5.78 15.94 -5.33
N GLU A 75 -6.78 16.82 -5.37
CA GLU A 75 -8.08 16.59 -6.02
C GLU A 75 -7.92 16.30 -7.53
N ALA A 76 -7.13 17.12 -8.24
CA ALA A 76 -6.82 16.90 -9.67
C ALA A 76 -6.17 15.53 -9.94
N TYR A 77 -5.34 15.03 -9.01
CA TYR A 77 -4.77 13.69 -9.11
C TYR A 77 -5.85 12.61 -8.95
N GLY A 78 -6.84 12.84 -8.09
CA GLY A 78 -8.04 12.01 -7.98
C GLY A 78 -8.83 11.96 -9.29
N HIS A 79 -9.08 13.11 -9.92
CA HIS A 79 -9.78 13.20 -11.20
C HIS A 79 -9.09 12.46 -12.35
N SER A 80 -7.75 12.43 -12.35
CA SER A 80 -7.00 11.65 -13.34
C SER A 80 -7.26 10.14 -13.28
N LEU A 81 -7.79 9.62 -12.16
CA LEU A 81 -8.20 8.22 -12.03
C LEU A 81 -9.48 7.91 -12.83
N SER A 82 -10.28 8.92 -13.12
CA SER A 82 -11.52 8.83 -13.89
C SER A 82 -11.39 9.27 -15.35
N ALA A 83 -10.16 9.53 -15.84
CA ALA A 83 -9.96 9.88 -17.24
C ALA A 83 -10.43 8.74 -18.17
N GLU A 84 -11.20 9.07 -19.21
CA GLU A 84 -11.72 8.06 -20.16
C GLU A 84 -10.64 7.56 -21.14
N ASP A 85 -9.56 8.31 -21.28
CA ASP A 85 -8.49 7.98 -22.20
C ASP A 85 -7.60 6.86 -21.65
N SER A 86 -7.46 5.80 -22.44
CA SER A 86 -6.64 4.62 -22.15
C SER A 86 -5.13 4.89 -22.12
N GLU A 87 -4.68 6.07 -22.55
CA GLU A 87 -3.27 6.48 -22.42
C GLU A 87 -2.92 6.81 -20.96
N TYR A 88 -3.89 7.27 -20.17
CA TYR A 88 -3.69 7.56 -18.75
C TYR A 88 -3.47 6.29 -17.93
N ILE A 89 -2.21 6.07 -17.53
CA ILE A 89 -1.81 4.96 -16.68
C ILE A 89 -2.68 4.85 -15.40
N PRO A 90 -2.83 5.91 -14.58
CA PRO A 90 -3.57 5.80 -13.34
C PRO A 90 -5.05 5.46 -13.58
N ALA A 91 -5.67 6.03 -14.61
CA ALA A 91 -7.05 5.73 -15.00
C ALA A 91 -7.24 4.26 -15.37
N VAL A 92 -6.39 3.75 -16.27
CA VAL A 92 -6.46 2.34 -16.70
C VAL A 92 -6.27 1.39 -15.54
N HIS A 93 -5.33 1.67 -14.63
CA HIS A 93 -5.07 0.79 -13.49
C HIS A 93 -6.20 0.85 -12.44
N TYR A 94 -6.77 2.03 -12.21
CA TYR A 94 -7.84 2.23 -11.25
C TYR A 94 -9.20 1.69 -11.75
N GLN A 95 -9.62 2.08 -12.95
CA GLN A 95 -10.93 1.72 -13.49
C GLN A 95 -11.05 0.24 -13.82
N ASN A 96 -9.97 -0.39 -14.31
CA ASN A 96 -9.97 -1.82 -14.63
C ASN A 96 -9.64 -2.73 -13.42
N ASN A 97 -9.55 -2.18 -12.20
CA ASN A 97 -9.17 -2.92 -10.99
C ASN A 97 -7.84 -3.70 -11.13
N TYR A 98 -6.86 -3.17 -11.87
CA TYR A 98 -5.52 -3.76 -11.92
C TYR A 98 -4.74 -3.48 -10.64
N VAL A 99 -5.10 -2.42 -9.93
CA VAL A 99 -4.70 -2.15 -8.55
C VAL A 99 -5.95 -2.08 -7.67
N PRO A 100 -5.84 -2.37 -6.35
CA PRO A 100 -6.96 -2.19 -5.43
C PRO A 100 -7.40 -0.72 -5.41
N LYS A 101 -8.68 -0.45 -5.75
CA LYS A 101 -9.23 0.92 -5.79
C LYS A 101 -9.04 1.67 -4.49
N ASP A 102 -9.19 0.96 -3.37
CA ASP A 102 -9.04 1.54 -2.04
C ASP A 102 -7.59 1.90 -1.70
N LYS A 103 -6.57 1.45 -2.44
CA LYS A 103 -5.15 1.72 -2.19
C LYS A 103 -4.38 2.09 -3.46
N ALA A 104 -5.04 2.66 -4.46
CA ALA A 104 -4.48 2.88 -5.78
C ALA A 104 -3.26 3.82 -5.74
N CYS A 105 -3.39 4.98 -5.09
CA CYS A 105 -2.29 5.92 -4.90
C CYS A 105 -1.12 5.26 -4.17
N TYR A 106 -1.40 4.57 -3.07
CA TYR A 106 -0.38 3.93 -2.24
C TYR A 106 0.36 2.83 -3.01
N THR A 107 -0.33 2.05 -3.84
CA THR A 107 0.24 0.93 -4.60
C THR A 107 1.36 1.38 -5.54
N CYS A 108 1.23 2.55 -6.16
CA CYS A 108 2.24 3.07 -7.10
C CYS A 108 3.24 4.05 -6.43
N HIS A 109 2.82 4.82 -5.42
CA HIS A 109 3.65 5.88 -4.82
C HIS A 109 4.39 5.49 -3.54
N THR A 110 4.24 4.24 -3.07
CA THR A 110 5.12 3.71 -2.02
C THR A 110 6.23 2.90 -2.65
N ASP A 111 7.43 3.01 -2.10
CA ASP A 111 8.48 2.04 -2.44
C ASP A 111 8.10 0.70 -1.77
N TYR A 112 8.15 -0.42 -2.49
CA TYR A 112 7.83 -1.75 -1.95
C TYR A 112 8.91 -2.34 -1.01
N THR A 113 9.87 -1.52 -0.59
CA THR A 113 10.86 -1.94 0.42
C THR A 113 10.27 -1.78 1.83
N TRP A 114 10.78 -2.55 2.79
CA TRP A 114 10.37 -2.42 4.19
C TRP A 114 10.60 -0.99 4.74
N TYR A 115 11.66 -0.32 4.27
CA TYR A 115 11.91 1.10 4.54
C TYR A 115 11.03 2.04 3.71
N GLY A 116 10.55 1.60 2.55
CA GLY A 116 9.72 2.37 1.64
C GLY A 116 8.43 2.84 2.30
N THR A 117 7.82 1.95 3.09
CA THR A 117 6.65 2.34 3.88
C THR A 117 7.00 3.42 4.92
N VAL A 118 8.13 3.30 5.63
CA VAL A 118 8.55 4.31 6.62
C VAL A 118 8.87 5.65 5.96
N LYS A 119 9.61 5.63 4.84
CA LYS A 119 9.97 6.82 4.06
C LYS A 119 8.72 7.51 3.49
N GLY A 120 7.78 6.74 2.94
CA GLY A 120 6.49 7.26 2.48
C GLY A 120 5.74 7.98 3.59
N LYS A 121 5.74 7.42 4.82
CA LYS A 121 5.10 8.04 6.00
C LYS A 121 5.79 9.33 6.42
N MET A 122 7.11 9.35 6.43
CA MET A 122 7.90 10.55 6.74
C MET A 122 7.64 11.66 5.72
N ASN A 123 7.55 11.32 4.44
CA ASN A 123 7.15 12.25 3.39
C ASN A 123 5.72 12.74 3.58
N GLY A 124 4.78 11.86 3.95
CA GLY A 124 3.41 12.25 4.31
C GLY A 124 3.34 13.24 5.47
N MET A 125 4.15 13.05 6.52
CA MET A 125 4.26 14.02 7.62
C MET A 125 4.84 15.36 7.15
N LYS A 126 5.80 15.33 6.23
CA LYS A 126 6.33 16.55 5.60
C LYS A 126 5.25 17.27 4.78
N HIS A 127 4.41 16.54 4.04
CA HIS A 127 3.30 17.12 3.28
C HIS A 127 2.28 17.77 4.21
N LEU A 128 1.96 17.12 5.34
CA LEU A 128 1.10 17.69 6.37
C LEU A 128 1.70 18.99 6.93
N TRP A 129 3.01 18.99 7.22
CA TRP A 129 3.69 20.19 7.69
C TRP A 129 3.61 21.34 6.69
N VAL A 130 3.86 21.07 5.40
CA VAL A 130 3.76 22.06 4.33
C VAL A 130 2.33 22.56 4.17
N ALA A 131 1.33 21.67 4.18
CA ALA A 131 -0.07 22.03 4.03
C ALA A 131 -0.61 22.91 5.18
N TYR A 132 -0.12 22.71 6.41
CA TYR A 132 -0.61 23.46 7.58
C TYR A 132 0.22 24.71 7.90
N MET A 133 1.53 24.66 7.71
CA MET A 133 2.47 25.69 8.20
C MET A 133 3.25 26.38 7.08
N GLY A 134 3.13 25.91 5.84
CA GLY A 134 3.90 26.39 4.71
C GLY A 134 3.02 26.79 3.53
N GLU A 135 3.66 26.89 2.36
CA GLU A 135 3.02 27.16 1.09
C GLU A 135 3.13 25.90 0.23
N VAL A 136 2.00 25.43 -0.29
CA VAL A 136 1.96 24.28 -1.21
C VAL A 136 2.50 24.77 -2.56
N PRO A 137 3.52 24.12 -3.14
CA PRO A 137 4.05 24.53 -4.43
C PRO A 137 2.98 24.36 -5.51
N GLU A 138 2.97 25.27 -6.49
CA GLU A 138 2.02 25.23 -7.61
C GLU A 138 2.16 23.93 -8.42
N LYS A 139 3.39 23.43 -8.57
CA LYS A 139 3.69 22.16 -9.22
C LYS A 139 4.18 21.14 -8.20
N ILE A 140 3.49 20.01 -8.11
CA ILE A 140 3.85 18.92 -7.21
C ILE A 140 4.61 17.86 -8.01
N GLU A 141 5.85 17.62 -7.62
CA GLU A 141 6.76 16.68 -8.28
C GLU A 141 7.26 15.61 -7.30
N LEU A 142 7.68 14.47 -7.83
CA LEU A 142 8.30 13.42 -7.03
C LEU A 142 9.67 13.86 -6.52
N TYR A 143 10.00 13.54 -5.27
CA TYR A 143 11.32 13.83 -4.69
C TYR A 143 12.49 13.14 -5.40
N SER A 144 12.20 12.05 -6.10
CA SER A 144 13.15 11.28 -6.90
C SER A 144 12.45 10.77 -8.14
N PRO A 145 13.17 10.52 -9.24
CA PRO A 145 12.59 9.89 -10.43
C PRO A 145 11.85 8.59 -10.07
N TYR A 146 10.72 8.36 -10.75
CA TYR A 146 9.93 7.16 -10.55
C TYR A 146 10.74 5.92 -10.92
N GLN A 147 10.67 4.89 -10.08
CA GLN A 147 11.53 3.72 -10.20
C GLN A 147 10.76 2.59 -10.89
N ASN A 148 11.32 2.03 -11.97
CA ASN A 148 10.66 0.97 -12.74
C ASN A 148 10.26 -0.25 -11.89
N ARG A 149 10.96 -0.51 -10.78
CA ARG A 149 10.63 -1.63 -9.89
C ARG A 149 9.16 -1.58 -9.41
N GLU A 150 8.60 -0.38 -9.24
CA GLU A 150 7.22 -0.24 -8.76
C GLU A 150 6.22 -0.70 -9.83
N CYS A 151 6.50 -0.46 -11.12
CA CYS A 151 5.74 -1.05 -12.22
C CYS A 151 5.95 -2.57 -12.31
N LEU A 152 7.21 -2.98 -12.19
CA LEU A 152 7.63 -4.38 -12.37
C LEU A 152 7.09 -5.31 -11.30
N GLN A 153 6.65 -4.81 -10.16
CA GLN A 153 5.99 -5.63 -9.14
C GLN A 153 4.78 -6.41 -9.70
N CYS A 154 4.05 -5.83 -10.66
CA CYS A 154 2.92 -6.49 -11.31
C CYS A 154 3.22 -6.86 -12.77
N HIS A 155 4.15 -6.17 -13.42
CA HIS A 155 4.47 -6.41 -14.82
C HIS A 155 5.53 -7.50 -15.04
N ASP A 156 6.50 -7.64 -14.13
CA ASP A 156 7.57 -8.62 -14.27
C ASP A 156 7.04 -10.06 -14.24
N GLY A 157 7.60 -10.92 -15.08
CA GLY A 157 7.14 -12.30 -15.27
C GLY A 157 5.80 -12.44 -16.00
N SER A 158 5.08 -11.34 -16.26
CA SER A 158 3.82 -11.42 -17.00
C SER A 158 4.08 -11.69 -18.49
N LYS A 159 3.28 -12.59 -19.09
CA LYS A 159 3.41 -12.91 -20.53
C LYS A 159 3.22 -11.69 -21.43
N LYS A 160 2.34 -10.75 -21.04
CA LYS A 160 2.06 -9.52 -21.80
C LYS A 160 3.29 -8.61 -21.83
N PHE A 161 3.92 -8.40 -20.67
CA PHE A 161 5.15 -7.61 -20.57
C PHE A 161 6.30 -8.27 -21.31
N GLU A 162 6.54 -9.55 -21.05
CA GLU A 162 7.68 -10.30 -21.61
C GLU A 162 7.59 -10.41 -23.14
N LYS A 163 6.40 -10.55 -23.72
CA LYS A 163 6.23 -10.74 -25.17
C LYS A 163 6.05 -9.44 -25.97
N LYS A 164 5.92 -8.28 -25.31
CA LYS A 164 5.68 -7.01 -26.02
C LYS A 164 6.93 -6.63 -26.81
N LYS A 165 6.80 -6.47 -28.14
CA LYS A 165 7.90 -6.09 -29.04
C LYS A 165 8.55 -4.76 -28.64
N ALA A 166 7.78 -3.82 -28.10
CA ALA A 166 8.27 -2.51 -27.65
C ALA A 166 9.31 -2.61 -26.51
N HIS A 167 9.36 -3.72 -25.77
CA HIS A 167 10.36 -3.95 -24.71
C HIS A 167 11.59 -4.73 -25.21
N ARG A 168 11.66 -5.03 -26.52
CA ARG A 168 12.67 -5.87 -27.16
C ARG A 168 13.11 -5.25 -28.47
N THR A 169 13.35 -3.95 -28.46
CA THR A 169 13.91 -3.21 -29.60
C THR A 169 15.43 -3.17 -29.49
N ASP A 170 16.11 -2.72 -30.55
CA ASP A 170 17.57 -2.57 -30.53
C ASP A 170 18.02 -1.49 -29.52
N ASP A 171 17.15 -0.50 -29.25
CA ASP A 171 17.42 0.61 -28.34
C ASP A 171 17.00 0.34 -26.88
N VAL A 172 16.03 -0.56 -26.66
CA VAL A 172 15.47 -0.86 -25.33
C VAL A 172 15.29 -2.37 -25.17
N THR A 173 16.02 -2.93 -24.20
CA THR A 173 15.85 -4.33 -23.81
C THR A 173 15.10 -4.45 -22.48
N ILE A 174 14.48 -5.62 -22.25
CA ILE A 174 13.87 -5.97 -20.97
C ILE A 174 14.89 -5.84 -19.81
N ALA A 175 16.17 -6.14 -20.06
CA ALA A 175 17.21 -6.00 -19.04
C ALA A 175 17.46 -4.52 -18.68
N ASP A 176 17.43 -3.61 -19.66
CA ASP A 176 17.55 -2.17 -19.41
C ASP A 176 16.35 -1.65 -18.59
N LEU A 177 15.13 -2.13 -18.90
CA LEU A 177 13.92 -1.78 -18.15
C LEU A 177 13.96 -2.32 -16.71
N LYS A 178 14.38 -3.58 -16.51
CA LYS A 178 14.50 -4.21 -15.18
C LYS A 178 15.58 -3.56 -14.32
N SER A 179 16.68 -3.13 -14.93
CA SER A 179 17.75 -2.41 -14.22
C SER A 179 17.44 -0.94 -13.97
N GLY A 180 16.38 -0.40 -14.57
CA GLY A 180 16.03 1.02 -14.48
C GLY A 180 16.91 1.93 -15.33
N LYS A 181 17.77 1.37 -16.21
CA LYS A 181 18.61 2.15 -17.13
C LYS A 181 17.76 2.93 -18.15
N THR A 182 16.64 2.36 -18.56
CA THR A 182 15.61 3.03 -19.38
C THR A 182 14.33 3.11 -18.54
N SER A 183 13.75 4.30 -18.37
CA SER A 183 12.51 4.46 -17.60
C SER A 183 11.31 3.94 -18.37
N CYS A 184 10.37 3.28 -17.67
CA CYS A 184 9.06 2.95 -18.24
C CYS A 184 8.29 4.22 -18.65
N LEU A 185 8.50 5.32 -17.93
CA LEU A 185 7.83 6.60 -18.11
C LEU A 185 8.59 7.56 -19.05
N GLN A 186 9.57 7.04 -19.81
CA GLN A 186 10.25 7.85 -20.82
C GLN A 186 9.27 8.26 -21.93
N SER A 187 9.48 9.45 -22.49
CA SER A 187 8.64 9.98 -23.57
C SER A 187 8.47 9.00 -24.73
N GLY A 188 7.22 8.81 -25.15
CA GLY A 188 6.83 7.86 -26.19
C GLY A 188 6.64 6.41 -25.72
N CYS A 189 6.74 6.14 -24.42
CA CYS A 189 6.46 4.83 -23.83
C CYS A 189 5.17 4.86 -23.00
N HIS A 190 5.29 5.07 -21.68
CA HIS A 190 4.18 5.21 -20.74
C HIS A 190 4.29 6.58 -20.07
N ASP A 191 4.21 7.65 -20.84
CA ASP A 191 4.50 9.02 -20.40
C ASP A 191 3.27 9.84 -20.01
N VAL A 192 2.05 9.37 -20.30
CA VAL A 192 0.80 9.99 -19.86
C VAL A 192 0.41 9.46 -18.49
N ILE A 193 0.62 10.28 -17.46
CA ILE A 193 0.43 9.89 -16.05
C ILE A 193 -0.76 10.62 -15.47
N HIS A 194 -0.56 11.77 -14.82
CA HIS A 194 -1.63 12.49 -14.13
C HIS A 194 -2.11 13.74 -14.86
N GLU A 195 -1.28 14.34 -15.74
CA GLU A 195 -1.55 15.58 -16.49
C GLU A 195 -2.48 16.56 -15.74
N VAL A 196 -2.10 16.89 -14.51
CA VAL A 196 -3.00 17.55 -13.54
C VAL A 196 -3.52 18.91 -13.99
N ASP A 197 -2.83 19.56 -14.92
CA ASP A 197 -3.26 20.81 -15.53
C ASP A 197 -4.56 20.65 -16.34
N GLU A 198 -4.81 19.46 -16.91
CA GLU A 198 -6.05 19.14 -17.63
C GLU A 198 -7.25 18.94 -16.69
N PHE A 199 -6.99 18.55 -15.44
CA PHE A 199 -8.02 18.22 -14.44
C PHE A 199 -8.15 19.25 -13.32
N ARG A 200 -7.36 20.33 -13.36
CA ARG A 200 -7.30 21.35 -12.30
C ARG A 200 -8.62 22.13 -12.13
N ASP A 201 -9.39 22.24 -13.20
CA ASP A 201 -10.70 22.92 -13.26
C ASP A 201 -11.84 21.94 -13.61
N GLY A 202 -11.61 20.63 -13.47
CA GLY A 202 -12.54 19.58 -13.88
C GLY A 202 -13.82 19.51 -13.01
N PRO A 203 -14.91 18.86 -13.51
CA PRO A 203 -16.10 18.64 -12.70
C PRO A 203 -15.75 17.80 -11.48
N GLN A 204 -16.11 18.31 -10.30
CA GLN A 204 -16.02 17.57 -9.04
C GLN A 204 -16.74 16.23 -9.20
N VAL A 205 -16.14 15.15 -8.69
CA VAL A 205 -16.80 13.83 -8.67
C VAL A 205 -18.11 14.03 -7.89
N PRO A 206 -19.29 13.77 -8.48
CA PRO A 206 -20.54 14.07 -7.82
C PRO A 206 -20.64 13.22 -6.55
N GLU A 207 -20.83 13.92 -5.42
CA GLU A 207 -20.89 13.42 -4.05
C GLU A 207 -22.16 12.56 -3.78
N GLU A 208 -22.93 12.19 -4.81
CA GLU A 208 -24.36 11.87 -4.67
C GLU A 208 -24.76 10.39 -4.94
N GLU A 209 -23.84 9.44 -5.13
CA GLU A 209 -24.22 8.02 -5.37
C GLU A 209 -24.03 7.06 -4.18
N GLU A 210 -23.62 7.55 -2.99
CA GLU A 210 -23.54 6.70 -1.79
C GLU A 210 -24.86 6.60 -1.00
N GLU A 211 -25.86 7.45 -1.26
CA GLU A 211 -27.10 7.46 -0.47
C GLU A 211 -28.22 6.54 -1.00
N GLU A 212 -28.21 6.16 -2.28
CA GLU A 212 -29.26 5.30 -2.86
C GLU A 212 -28.99 3.78 -2.74
N ALA A 213 -27.75 3.35 -2.49
CA ALA A 213 -27.42 1.93 -2.35
C ALA A 213 -27.80 1.33 -0.98
N ASP A 214 -27.99 2.17 0.04
CA ASP A 214 -28.36 1.75 1.39
C ASP A 214 -29.88 1.55 1.56
N GLU A 215 -30.71 2.08 0.65
CA GLU A 215 -32.17 1.95 0.72
C GLU A 215 -32.69 0.69 0.02
N GLU A 216 -32.11 0.29 -1.12
CA GLU A 216 -32.50 -0.97 -1.80
C GLU A 216 -32.05 -2.24 -1.05
N ALA A 217 -30.93 -2.20 -0.30
CA ALA A 217 -30.46 -3.35 0.47
C ALA A 217 -31.29 -3.63 1.75
N ASN A 218 -32.12 -2.68 2.18
CA ASN A 218 -32.93 -2.80 3.40
C ASN A 218 -34.36 -3.31 3.14
N GLU A 219 -34.84 -3.28 1.89
CA GLU A 219 -36.14 -3.88 1.52
C GLU A 219 -36.05 -5.38 1.19
N GLU A 220 -34.89 -5.89 0.74
CA GLU A 220 -34.74 -7.29 0.35
C GLU A 220 -34.44 -8.25 1.53
N ALA A 221 -34.07 -7.72 2.70
CA ALA A 221 -33.75 -8.52 3.89
C ALA A 221 -34.95 -8.86 4.80
N ALA A 222 -36.18 -8.46 4.43
CA ALA A 222 -37.36 -8.58 5.28
C ALA A 222 -38.24 -9.82 5.02
N ASP A 223 -37.92 -10.68 4.05
CA ASP A 223 -38.84 -11.74 3.60
C ASP A 223 -38.21 -13.14 3.43
N GLU A 224 -37.29 -13.54 4.33
CA GLU A 224 -36.92 -14.95 4.46
C GLU A 224 -37.36 -15.53 5.83
N PRO A 225 -38.29 -16.50 5.86
CA PRO A 225 -38.65 -17.20 7.08
C PRO A 225 -37.57 -18.21 7.49
N ALA A 226 -37.21 -18.17 8.77
CA ALA A 226 -36.27 -19.08 9.42
C ALA A 226 -36.73 -20.54 9.35
N GLU A 227 -35.97 -21.39 8.64
CA GLU A 227 -36.15 -22.83 8.64
C GLU A 227 -35.07 -23.54 9.50
N GLU A 228 -35.54 -24.00 10.65
CA GLU A 228 -35.25 -25.23 11.40
C GLU A 228 -33.88 -25.93 11.25
N ALA A 229 -33.23 -26.07 12.41
CA ALA A 229 -32.00 -26.82 12.63
C ALA A 229 -32.19 -28.35 12.46
N ALA A 230 -31.24 -29.00 11.79
CA ALA A 230 -31.05 -30.45 11.83
C ALA A 230 -29.58 -30.81 12.12
N GLU A 231 -29.42 -31.78 13.01
CA GLU A 231 -28.20 -32.23 13.68
C GLU A 231 -27.17 -32.95 12.77
N PRO A 232 -25.90 -33.09 13.20
CA PRO A 232 -24.87 -33.79 12.44
C PRO A 232 -24.84 -35.30 12.72
N ALA A 233 -24.85 -36.12 11.67
CA ALA A 233 -24.55 -37.55 11.75
C ALA A 233 -23.15 -37.82 11.20
N ALA A 234 -22.33 -38.48 12.01
CA ALA A 234 -21.14 -39.21 11.58
C ALA A 234 -21.55 -40.51 10.89
N ASP A 235 -20.84 -40.96 9.85
CA ASP A 235 -20.09 -42.23 9.89
C ASP A 235 -19.27 -42.51 8.62
N GLU A 236 -18.16 -43.19 8.90
CA GLU A 236 -17.13 -43.95 8.18
C GLU A 236 -16.94 -44.05 6.63
N PRO A 237 -15.69 -44.43 6.22
CA PRO A 237 -15.25 -44.53 4.83
C PRO A 237 -15.38 -45.97 4.28
N ALA A 238 -15.52 -46.09 2.96
CA ALA A 238 -15.39 -47.35 2.25
C ALA A 238 -14.56 -47.18 0.97
N ALA A 239 -13.78 -48.23 0.72
CA ALA A 239 -12.73 -48.33 -0.25
C ALA A 239 -13.22 -48.56 -1.69
N ASP A 240 -12.25 -48.39 -2.58
CA ASP A 240 -11.77 -49.40 -3.53
C ASP A 240 -11.95 -49.20 -5.05
N GLU A 241 -10.82 -49.56 -5.68
CA GLU A 241 -10.63 -50.20 -6.99
C GLU A 241 -10.61 -49.40 -8.31
N ASP A 242 -9.37 -49.37 -8.84
CA ASP A 242 -8.98 -49.78 -10.20
C ASP A 242 -9.27 -48.88 -11.41
N LYS A 243 -8.20 -48.40 -12.08
CA LYS A 243 -7.57 -49.15 -13.21
C LYS A 243 -6.37 -48.42 -13.86
N ALA A 244 -5.30 -49.19 -14.05
CA ALA A 244 -4.36 -49.28 -15.19
C ALA A 244 -3.74 -47.98 -15.77
N ALA A 245 -2.44 -47.72 -15.58
CA ALA A 245 -1.25 -48.35 -16.19
C ALA A 245 -0.90 -47.77 -17.58
N GLU A 246 0.18 -47.00 -17.66
CA GLU A 246 1.08 -47.01 -18.81
C GLU A 246 2.54 -46.87 -18.33
N GLU A 247 3.35 -47.82 -18.77
CA GLU A 247 4.77 -48.01 -18.45
C GLU A 247 5.67 -47.01 -19.21
N ALA A 248 6.69 -46.47 -18.53
CA ALA A 248 8.01 -46.28 -19.14
C ALA A 248 9.11 -46.28 -18.06
N ASN A 249 10.10 -47.14 -18.33
CA ASN A 249 11.20 -47.61 -17.50
C ASN A 249 12.29 -46.55 -17.21
N PRO A 250 12.91 -46.50 -16.01
CA PRO A 250 14.09 -45.69 -15.73
C PRO A 250 15.37 -46.54 -15.74
N ALA A 251 16.33 -46.19 -16.59
CA ALA A 251 17.72 -46.61 -16.42
C ALA A 251 18.66 -45.49 -16.91
N ASP A 252 19.66 -45.22 -16.07
CA ASP A 252 20.86 -44.44 -16.33
C ASP A 252 20.69 -42.92 -16.50
N VAL A 253 21.04 -42.14 -15.47
CA VAL A 253 22.24 -41.29 -15.48
C VAL A 253 22.62 -40.95 -14.04
N ALA A 254 23.88 -41.30 -13.72
CA ALA A 254 24.57 -41.03 -12.48
C ALA A 254 24.64 -39.54 -12.14
N GLY A 255 24.65 -39.24 -10.85
CA GLY A 255 24.57 -37.89 -10.34
C GLY A 255 25.85 -37.08 -10.47
N GLU A 256 25.67 -35.77 -10.35
CA GLU A 256 26.67 -34.84 -9.85
C GLU A 256 25.91 -33.80 -9.01
N THR A 257 26.29 -33.74 -7.73
CA THR A 257 25.87 -32.71 -6.77
C THR A 257 26.49 -31.36 -7.16
N PRO A 258 25.74 -30.26 -7.28
CA PRO A 258 26.34 -28.94 -7.33
C PRO A 258 26.74 -28.50 -5.92
N THR A 259 28.03 -28.21 -5.77
CA THR A 259 28.64 -27.59 -4.59
C THR A 259 28.08 -26.19 -4.34
N PRO A 260 28.13 -25.69 -3.08
CA PRO A 260 27.82 -24.30 -2.79
C PRO A 260 28.97 -23.43 -3.33
N SER A 261 28.71 -22.66 -4.38
CA SER A 261 29.62 -21.60 -4.80
C SER A 261 29.37 -20.39 -3.92
N ASP A 262 30.36 -20.09 -3.08
CA ASP A 262 30.61 -18.76 -2.56
C ASP A 262 30.54 -17.74 -3.71
N ASN A 263 29.77 -16.67 -3.54
CA ASN A 263 30.00 -15.43 -4.26
C ASN A 263 29.91 -14.26 -3.26
N PRO A 264 31.02 -13.57 -2.99
CA PRO A 264 31.05 -12.38 -2.14
C PRO A 264 30.59 -11.14 -2.92
N GLU A 265 30.05 -10.17 -2.19
CA GLU A 265 30.07 -8.73 -2.54
C GLU A 265 29.54 -8.33 -3.93
N ALA A 266 28.22 -8.17 -4.03
CA ALA A 266 27.63 -7.30 -5.05
C ALA A 266 27.59 -5.85 -4.55
N ASN A 267 28.56 -5.09 -5.08
CA ASN A 267 28.65 -3.64 -5.22
C ASN A 267 27.37 -2.82 -4.93
N ASN A 268 27.48 -1.97 -3.92
CA ASN A 268 26.66 -0.78 -3.74
C ASN A 268 27.26 0.35 -4.62
N PRO A 269 26.58 0.88 -5.65
CA PRO A 269 27.08 2.03 -6.37
C PRO A 269 27.01 3.26 -5.46
N GLN A 270 28.18 3.81 -5.11
CA GLN A 270 28.29 5.11 -4.46
C GLN A 270 27.67 6.21 -5.35
N PRO A 271 27.05 7.25 -4.76
CA PRO A 271 26.60 8.40 -5.51
C PRO A 271 27.81 9.18 -6.05
N ASN A 272 27.78 9.44 -7.36
CA ASN A 272 28.70 10.31 -8.05
C ASN A 272 28.52 11.76 -7.56
N GLU A 273 29.48 12.27 -6.79
CA GLU A 273 29.62 13.69 -6.49
C GLU A 273 30.12 14.42 -7.75
N GLY A 274 29.18 14.76 -8.63
CA GLY A 274 29.42 15.66 -9.76
C GLY A 274 29.54 17.10 -9.28
N THR A 275 30.75 17.64 -9.32
CA THR A 275 31.08 19.05 -9.20
C THR A 275 30.40 19.85 -10.32
N GLY A 276 29.28 20.48 -9.97
CA GLY A 276 28.57 21.43 -10.83
C GLY A 276 29.13 22.83 -10.67
N GLU A 277 29.97 23.22 -11.62
CA GLU A 277 30.47 24.57 -11.88
C GLU A 277 29.27 25.51 -12.16
N GLN A 278 29.13 26.61 -11.40
CA GLN A 278 28.18 27.68 -11.68
C GLN A 278 28.67 28.50 -12.88
N PRO A 279 27.84 28.77 -13.91
CA PRO A 279 28.12 29.86 -14.83
C PRO A 279 27.53 31.19 -14.33
N ASP A 280 28.28 32.22 -14.66
CA ASP A 280 28.20 33.59 -14.21
C ASP A 280 26.92 34.36 -14.57
N LYS A 281 26.69 35.38 -13.74
CA LYS A 281 25.79 36.51 -13.96
C LYS A 281 26.08 37.23 -15.28
N ALA A 282 25.03 37.57 -16.02
CA ALA A 282 24.92 38.78 -16.82
C ALA A 282 23.43 39.20 -16.80
N THR A 283 23.03 40.24 -16.07
CA THR A 283 22.92 41.67 -16.50
C THR A 283 22.20 41.88 -17.83
N GLU A 284 21.14 42.70 -17.71
CA GLU A 284 20.28 43.37 -18.71
C GLU A 284 19.02 42.62 -19.17
#